data_AF-A0A2S4VE27-F1
#
_entry.id   AF-A0A2S4VE27-F1
#
_cell.length_a   1.000
_cell.length_b   1.000
_cell.length_c   1.000
_cell.angle_alpha   90.00
_cell.angle_beta   90.00
_cell.angle_gamma   90.00
#
_symmetry.space_group_name_H-M   'P 1'
#
loop_
_entity.id
_entity.type
_entity.pdbx_description
1 polymer ?
#
loop_
_entity_poly.entity_id
_entity_poly.type
_entity_poly.pdbx_seq_one_letter_code
_entity_poly.pdbx_strand_id
1 'polypeptide(L)'
;MLFFPSNSESPSHIQSHGSRRRIGSVQSLWEYHSRSRSKFYIHFNEFKIHEFNELYSMREVSCTQTKQYVNVNEIEACINVQHNCDKGKCPIKKTKPSLIEHQETEIMTAQVEHSENKHFVINTASFHDPFQHHKVAQTNLPQLSDADMVQCAVKGSGNWDRNHFGFENPYAAADDNNNDGE
;
A
#
# COMPACT_ATOMS: atom_id res chain seq x y z
N MET A 1 9.05 -3.21 2.81
CA MET A 1 9.59 -3.27 1.44
C MET A 1 10.81 -2.37 1.33
N LEU A 2 12.02 -2.89 1.12
CA LEU A 2 13.27 -2.30 1.64
C LEU A 2 14.19 -1.65 0.56
N PHE A 3 14.99 -0.62 0.92
CA PHE A 3 15.83 0.22 0.04
C PHE A 3 17.32 -0.19 0.00
N PHE A 4 18.19 0.27 -0.92
CA PHE A 4 19.62 -0.13 -0.93
C PHE A 4 20.63 0.92 -1.42
N PRO A 5 21.78 1.11 -0.75
CA PRO A 5 23.03 1.59 -1.33
C PRO A 5 24.10 0.47 -1.33
N SER A 6 24.68 0.21 -2.50
CA SER A 6 25.68 -0.87 -2.69
C SER A 6 27.10 -0.45 -2.31
N ASN A 7 27.82 -1.36 -1.65
CA ASN A 7 29.22 -1.81 -1.89
C ASN A 7 29.58 -2.87 -0.81
N SER A 8 30.25 -4.00 -1.06
CA SER A 8 31.14 -4.45 -2.15
C SER A 8 31.21 -6.00 -2.27
N GLU A 9 31.54 -6.48 -3.48
CA GLU A 9 31.68 -7.89 -3.95
C GLU A 9 33.16 -8.39 -3.92
N SER A 10 33.58 -9.66 -4.19
CA SER A 10 33.26 -10.67 -5.24
C SER A 10 34.01 -12.02 -4.94
N PRO A 11 34.08 -13.11 -5.76
CA PRO A 11 34.41 -13.20 -7.22
C PRO A 11 33.46 -14.15 -8.02
N SER A 12 33.12 -13.96 -9.29
CA SER A 12 33.92 -13.48 -10.42
C SER A 12 32.99 -12.81 -11.46
N HIS A 13 33.46 -11.65 -11.94
CA HIS A 13 32.93 -10.91 -13.09
C HIS A 13 31.56 -10.24 -12.92
N ILE A 14 31.54 -9.07 -12.27
CA ILE A 14 30.41 -8.14 -12.36
C ILE A 14 30.95 -6.72 -12.58
N GLN A 15 30.45 -6.10 -13.65
CA GLN A 15 30.74 -4.75 -14.07
C GLN A 15 30.20 -3.75 -13.04
N SER A 16 31.03 -2.79 -12.64
CA SER A 16 30.64 -1.70 -11.75
C SER A 16 29.58 -0.81 -12.42
N HIS A 17 28.32 -0.96 -12.03
CA HIS A 17 27.28 0.01 -12.36
C HIS A 17 26.97 0.86 -11.13
N GLY A 18 27.01 2.18 -11.30
CA GLY A 18 26.77 3.16 -10.22
C GLY A 18 25.45 2.94 -9.47
N SER A 19 25.42 3.46 -8.23
CA SER A 19 24.41 3.29 -7.18
C SER A 19 22.95 3.49 -7.64
N ARG A 20 22.34 2.46 -8.24
CA ARG A 20 20.92 2.45 -8.61
C ARG A 20 20.11 1.89 -7.44
N ARG A 21 19.27 2.74 -6.82
CA ARG A 21 18.27 2.27 -5.84
C ARG A 21 17.33 1.28 -6.50
N ARG A 22 17.13 0.16 -5.84
CA ARG A 22 16.20 -0.89 -6.25
C ARG A 22 15.05 -0.94 -5.27
N ILE A 23 13.86 -1.17 -5.80
CA ILE A 23 12.66 -1.42 -5.02
C ILE A 23 12.14 -2.80 -5.40
N GLY A 24 11.52 -3.51 -4.48
CA GLY A 24 10.89 -4.78 -4.81
C GLY A 24 10.29 -5.49 -3.61
N SER A 25 9.55 -6.56 -3.85
CA SER A 25 8.86 -7.33 -2.80
C SER A 25 9.76 -8.44 -2.25
N VAL A 26 9.94 -8.45 -0.93
CA VAL A 26 10.67 -9.52 -0.24
C VAL A 26 9.89 -10.82 -0.40
N GLN A 27 10.56 -11.85 -0.90
CA GLN A 27 9.99 -13.19 -1.12
C GLN A 27 10.39 -14.15 -0.01
N SER A 28 11.62 -14.03 0.51
CA SER A 28 12.13 -14.88 1.58
C SER A 28 13.27 -14.20 2.32
N LEU A 29 13.41 -14.54 3.59
CA LEU A 29 14.51 -14.14 4.47
C LEU A 29 15.28 -15.41 4.84
N TRP A 30 16.60 -15.33 4.76
CA TRP A 30 17.50 -16.45 5.00
C TRP A 30 18.49 -16.07 6.09
N GLU A 31 18.74 -17.02 7.00
CA GLU A 31 19.79 -16.91 8.00
C GLU A 31 20.96 -17.81 7.61
N TYR A 32 22.15 -17.23 7.53
CA TYR A 32 23.40 -17.95 7.37
C TYR A 32 24.09 -18.07 8.73
N HIS A 33 24.16 -19.29 9.25
CA HIS A 33 24.84 -19.59 10.50
C HIS A 33 26.35 -19.76 10.26
N SER A 34 27.16 -18.92 10.90
CA SER A 34 28.59 -19.17 11.08
C SER A 34 28.89 -19.41 12.57
N ARG A 35 30.03 -20.04 12.87
CA ARG A 35 30.46 -20.37 14.25
C ARG A 35 30.45 -19.19 15.23
N SER A 36 30.46 -17.94 14.76
CA SER A 36 30.53 -16.75 15.62
C SER A 36 29.44 -15.71 15.37
N ARG A 37 28.80 -15.67 14.20
CA ARG A 37 27.73 -14.70 13.87
C ARG A 37 26.75 -15.23 12.83
N SER A 38 25.47 -14.94 13.04
CA SER A 38 24.44 -15.09 12.01
C SER A 38 24.48 -13.90 11.05
N LYS A 39 24.36 -14.18 9.75
CA LYS A 39 24.16 -13.15 8.71
C LYS A 39 22.80 -13.36 8.06
N PHE A 40 22.03 -12.30 7.89
CA PHE A 40 20.72 -12.39 7.24
C PHE A 40 20.78 -11.85 5.81
N TYR A 41 20.12 -12.56 4.91
CA TYR A 41 19.99 -12.20 3.50
C TYR A 41 18.52 -12.23 3.11
N ILE A 42 18.10 -11.30 2.26
CA ILE A 42 16.77 -11.37 1.65
C ILE A 42 16.89 -11.70 0.17
N HIS A 43 15.93 -12.48 -0.29
CA HIS A 43 15.63 -12.64 -1.70
C HIS A 43 14.38 -11.83 -2.01
N PHE A 44 14.47 -10.95 -2.99
CA PHE A 44 13.34 -10.09 -3.38
C PHE A 44 13.17 -10.03 -4.90
N ASN A 45 11.93 -9.84 -5.34
CA ASN A 45 11.58 -9.60 -6.74
C ASN A 45 11.61 -8.09 -7.00
N GLU A 46 12.48 -7.66 -7.90
CA GLU A 46 12.63 -6.25 -8.25
C GLU A 46 11.38 -5.71 -8.95
N PHE A 47 11.02 -4.47 -8.65
CA PHE A 47 9.96 -3.74 -9.30
C PHE A 47 10.55 -2.74 -10.29
N LYS A 48 9.87 -2.62 -11.44
CA LYS A 48 10.11 -1.55 -12.38
C LYS A 48 9.24 -0.36 -11.98
N ILE A 49 9.86 0.81 -11.82
CA ILE A 49 9.15 2.09 -11.66
C ILE A 49 8.65 2.54 -13.03
N HIS A 50 7.40 3.02 -13.08
CA HIS A 50 6.76 3.55 -14.27
C HIS A 50 6.33 5.00 -14.07
N GLU A 51 5.54 5.52 -15.01
CA GLU A 51 4.98 6.86 -14.96
C GLU A 51 4.00 7.08 -13.81
N PHE A 52 3.63 8.34 -13.63
CA PHE A 52 2.61 8.75 -12.67
C PHE A 52 1.23 8.28 -13.14
N ASN A 53 0.46 7.67 -12.24
CA ASN A 53 -0.94 7.33 -12.48
C ASN A 53 -1.82 8.52 -12.08
N GLU A 54 -2.56 9.09 -13.03
CA GLU A 54 -3.43 10.24 -12.79
C GLU A 54 -4.62 9.91 -11.89
N LEU A 55 -5.24 8.73 -12.06
CA LEU A 55 -6.40 8.29 -11.28
C LEU A 55 -6.10 8.23 -9.78
N TYR A 56 -4.96 7.63 -9.42
CA TYR A 56 -4.54 7.52 -8.02
C TYR A 56 -3.69 8.70 -7.57
N SER A 57 -3.22 9.54 -8.49
CA SER A 57 -2.19 10.56 -8.22
C SER A 57 -0.95 9.99 -7.51
N MET A 58 -0.51 8.81 -7.95
CA MET A 58 0.58 8.04 -7.35
C MET A 58 1.49 7.43 -8.41
N ARG A 59 2.75 7.15 -8.06
CA ARG A 59 3.72 6.52 -8.98
C ARG A 59 3.41 5.04 -9.17
N GLU A 60 3.34 4.57 -10.40
CA GLU A 60 3.16 3.14 -10.69
C GLU A 60 4.47 2.36 -10.55
N VAL A 61 4.34 1.12 -10.11
CA VAL A 61 5.40 0.11 -10.11
C VAL A 61 4.84 -1.22 -10.58
N SER A 62 5.68 -2.06 -11.19
CA SER A 62 5.27 -3.42 -11.52
C SER A 62 6.29 -4.47 -11.14
N CYS A 63 5.80 -5.64 -10.72
CA CYS A 63 6.63 -6.83 -10.57
C CYS A 63 7.42 -7.10 -11.85
N THR A 64 8.70 -7.43 -11.69
CA THR A 64 9.53 -8.01 -12.75
C THR A 64 9.88 -9.45 -12.39
N GLN A 65 10.48 -10.17 -13.34
CA GLN A 65 11.05 -11.50 -13.08
C GLN A 65 12.47 -11.44 -12.51
N THR A 66 13.02 -10.23 -12.35
CA THR A 66 14.37 -10.01 -11.85
C THR A 66 14.41 -10.30 -10.35
N LYS A 67 15.24 -11.27 -9.97
CA LYS A 67 15.48 -11.66 -8.58
C LYS A 67 16.79 -11.07 -8.11
N GLN A 68 16.81 -10.62 -6.86
CA GLN A 68 17.99 -10.04 -6.23
C GLN A 68 18.19 -10.66 -4.84
N TYR A 69 19.45 -10.80 -4.45
CA TYR A 69 19.87 -11.28 -3.13
C TYR A 69 20.78 -10.25 -2.51
N VAL A 70 20.47 -9.80 -1.31
CA VAL A 70 21.14 -8.68 -0.66
C VAL A 70 21.19 -8.92 0.84
N ASN A 71 22.22 -8.38 1.48
CA ASN A 71 22.32 -8.44 2.94
C ASN A 71 21.24 -7.54 3.57
N VAL A 72 20.67 -7.95 4.70
CA VAL A 72 19.68 -7.12 5.39
C VAL A 72 20.22 -5.76 5.85
N ASN A 73 21.53 -5.60 6.02
CA ASN A 73 22.12 -4.33 6.44
C ASN A 73 22.12 -3.29 5.32
N GLU A 74 21.96 -3.71 4.07
CA GLU A 74 21.92 -2.78 2.96
C GLU A 74 20.52 -2.17 2.81
N ILE A 75 19.53 -2.64 3.58
CA ILE A 75 18.15 -2.17 3.60
C ILE A 75 18.04 -0.70 4.11
N GLU A 76 17.48 0.26 3.33
CA GLU A 76 17.26 1.65 3.82
C GLU A 76 15.88 1.90 4.45
N ALA A 77 14.74 1.42 3.91
CA ALA A 77 13.41 1.78 4.43
C ALA A 77 12.26 0.92 3.91
N CYS A 78 11.18 0.74 4.69
CA CYS A 78 9.99 0.00 4.32
C CYS A 78 8.94 0.88 3.61
N ILE A 79 8.66 0.65 2.32
CA ILE A 79 7.54 1.30 1.61
C ILE A 79 6.29 0.42 1.52
N ASN A 80 5.15 1.09 1.40
CA ASN A 80 3.82 0.54 1.18
C ASN A 80 3.44 0.73 -0.29
N VAL A 81 3.03 -0.36 -0.93
CA VAL A 81 2.51 -0.39 -2.28
C VAL A 81 1.11 -0.97 -2.25
N GLN A 82 0.21 -0.39 -3.05
CA GLN A 82 -1.17 -0.83 -3.16
C GLN A 82 -1.40 -1.39 -4.55
N HIS A 83 -2.24 -2.42 -4.67
CA HIS A 83 -2.57 -3.00 -5.96
C HIS A 83 -3.31 -1.97 -6.83
N ASN A 84 -2.87 -1.82 -8.09
CA ASN A 84 -3.55 -0.97 -9.06
C ASN A 84 -4.75 -1.74 -9.62
N CYS A 85 -5.87 -1.65 -8.90
CA CYS A 85 -7.08 -2.42 -9.20
C CYS A 85 -7.75 -2.00 -10.51
N ASP A 86 -7.64 -0.72 -10.89
CA ASP A 86 -8.12 -0.21 -12.17
C ASP A 86 -7.39 -0.88 -13.34
N LYS A 87 -6.05 -0.82 -13.33
CA LYS A 87 -5.21 -1.44 -14.37
C LYS A 87 -5.34 -2.97 -14.38
N GLY A 88 -5.44 -3.57 -13.20
CA GLY A 88 -5.68 -5.01 -13.04
C GLY A 88 -7.14 -5.43 -13.33
N LYS A 89 -8.04 -4.49 -13.67
CA LYS A 89 -9.47 -4.71 -13.93
C LYS A 89 -10.14 -5.61 -12.90
N CYS A 90 -9.81 -5.37 -11.63
CA CYS A 90 -10.24 -6.21 -10.52
C CYS A 90 -11.76 -6.10 -10.32
N PRO A 91 -12.52 -7.20 -10.40
CA PRO A 91 -13.96 -7.15 -10.23
C PRO A 91 -14.33 -6.88 -8.78
N ILE A 92 -15.45 -6.19 -8.59
CA ILE A 92 -16.12 -6.08 -7.30
C ILE A 92 -17.11 -7.24 -7.21
N LYS A 93 -16.95 -8.12 -6.22
CA LYS A 93 -17.86 -9.23 -5.95
C LYS A 93 -18.44 -9.13 -4.53
N LYS A 94 -19.66 -9.58 -4.33
CA LYS A 94 -20.27 -9.71 -3.00
C LYS A 94 -19.80 -11.02 -2.37
N THR A 95 -18.60 -11.05 -1.81
CA THR A 95 -17.96 -12.31 -1.36
C THR A 95 -17.59 -12.33 0.11
N LYS A 96 -17.62 -11.18 0.81
CA LYS A 96 -17.26 -11.12 2.23
C LYS A 96 -18.50 -10.99 3.11
N PRO A 97 -18.75 -11.90 4.06
CA PRO A 97 -19.81 -11.71 5.05
C PRO A 97 -19.55 -10.42 5.83
N SER A 98 -20.59 -9.62 6.01
CA SER A 98 -20.51 -8.40 6.80
C SER A 98 -20.35 -8.79 8.27
N LEU A 99 -19.49 -8.07 8.98
CA LEU A 99 -19.34 -8.22 10.42
C LEU A 99 -20.19 -7.14 11.07
N ILE A 100 -21.20 -7.55 11.84
CA ILE A 100 -21.94 -6.67 12.75
C ILE A 100 -21.54 -7.11 14.16
N GLU A 101 -20.98 -6.19 14.95
CA GLU A 101 -20.50 -6.48 16.32
C GLU A 101 -19.50 -7.66 16.41
N HIS A 102 -18.65 -7.82 15.39
CA HIS A 102 -17.71 -8.94 15.22
C HIS A 102 -18.35 -10.33 14.96
N GLN A 103 -19.66 -10.41 14.78
CA GLN A 103 -20.32 -11.63 14.31
C GLN A 103 -20.46 -11.62 12.79
N GLU A 104 -20.12 -12.74 12.15
CA GLU A 104 -20.38 -12.94 10.73
C GLU A 104 -21.88 -13.01 10.47
N THR A 105 -22.33 -12.19 9.52
CA THR A 105 -23.71 -12.18 9.06
C THR A 105 -23.81 -12.78 7.67
N GLU A 106 -25.03 -13.16 7.27
CA GLU A 106 -25.33 -13.61 5.91
C GLU A 106 -25.31 -12.47 4.88
N ILE A 107 -25.22 -11.21 5.33
CA ILE A 107 -25.18 -10.03 4.46
C ILE A 107 -23.81 -9.96 3.80
N MET A 108 -23.73 -10.18 2.48
CA MET A 108 -22.48 -10.10 1.75
C MET A 108 -22.15 -8.66 1.34
N THR A 109 -20.96 -8.20 1.73
CA THR A 109 -20.40 -6.90 1.33
C THR A 109 -19.64 -7.00 0.01
N ALA A 110 -19.69 -5.91 -0.75
CA ALA A 110 -18.93 -5.75 -1.97
C ALA A 110 -17.43 -5.64 -1.65
N GLN A 111 -16.61 -6.53 -2.22
CA GLN A 111 -15.17 -6.57 -2.08
C GLN A 111 -14.50 -6.61 -3.46
N VAL A 112 -13.38 -5.91 -3.61
CA VAL A 112 -12.52 -6.03 -4.79
C VAL A 112 -11.76 -7.36 -4.72
N GLU A 113 -11.88 -8.20 -5.74
CA GLU A 113 -11.04 -9.39 -5.90
C GLU A 113 -9.87 -9.09 -6.83
N HIS A 114 -8.65 -9.21 -6.33
CA HIS A 114 -7.45 -8.97 -7.12
C HIS A 114 -7.26 -10.07 -8.17
N SER A 115 -7.32 -9.69 -9.44
CA SER A 115 -7.24 -10.63 -10.57
C SER A 115 -5.80 -11.01 -10.94
N GLU A 116 -4.83 -10.17 -10.60
CA GLU A 116 -3.42 -10.40 -10.82
C GLU A 116 -2.58 -9.74 -9.72
N ASN A 117 -1.26 -9.94 -9.75
CA ASN A 117 -0.35 -9.42 -8.73
C ASN A 117 0.89 -8.80 -9.37
N LYS A 118 0.69 -7.98 -10.40
CA LYS A 118 1.79 -7.39 -11.20
C LYS A 118 1.81 -5.88 -11.13
N HIS A 119 0.67 -5.22 -11.08
CA HIS A 119 0.57 -3.77 -11.15
C HIS A 119 0.23 -3.15 -9.79
N PHE A 120 1.04 -2.18 -9.37
CA PHE A 120 0.89 -1.50 -8.09
C PHE A 120 1.12 0.00 -8.23
N VAL A 121 0.72 0.74 -7.20
CA VAL A 121 1.05 2.15 -6.99
C VAL A 121 1.74 2.31 -5.64
N ILE A 122 2.73 3.19 -5.55
CA ILE A 122 3.37 3.54 -4.27
C ILE A 122 2.40 4.39 -3.47
N ASN A 123 2.05 3.96 -2.26
CA ASN A 123 1.14 4.71 -1.39
C ASN A 123 1.86 5.94 -0.82
N THR A 124 1.80 7.07 -1.52
CA THR A 124 2.41 8.33 -1.08
C THR A 124 1.71 8.95 0.13
N ALA A 125 0.49 8.51 0.45
CA ALA A 125 -0.25 8.91 1.64
C ALA A 125 0.03 7.99 2.85
N SER A 126 1.02 7.10 2.77
CA SER A 126 1.41 6.25 3.90
C SER A 126 1.94 7.09 5.06
N PHE A 127 1.29 6.95 6.23
CA PHE A 127 1.77 7.57 7.48
C PHE A 127 3.07 6.95 8.00
N HIS A 128 3.37 5.71 7.60
CA HIS A 128 4.64 5.07 7.91
C HIS A 128 5.72 5.57 6.95
N ASP A 129 6.72 6.27 7.48
CA ASP A 129 7.89 6.80 6.75
C ASP A 129 7.53 7.58 5.45
N PRO A 130 6.79 8.70 5.57
CA PRO A 130 6.31 9.45 4.41
C PRO A 130 7.44 10.00 3.55
N PHE A 131 8.57 10.38 4.17
CA PHE A 131 9.73 10.92 3.45
C PHE A 131 10.29 9.91 2.45
N GLN A 132 10.43 8.64 2.84
CA GLN A 132 10.92 7.62 1.92
C GLN A 132 9.88 7.33 0.82
N HIS A 133 8.59 7.32 1.14
CA HIS A 133 7.56 7.17 0.10
C HIS A 133 7.66 8.27 -0.97
N HIS A 134 7.80 9.53 -0.58
CA HIS A 134 7.95 10.64 -1.53
C HIS A 134 9.26 10.59 -2.32
N LYS A 135 10.38 10.28 -1.66
CA LYS A 135 11.70 10.15 -2.30
C LYS A 135 11.70 9.11 -3.41
N VAL A 136 10.89 8.07 -3.25
CA VAL A 136 10.87 6.87 -4.10
C VAL A 136 9.84 6.97 -5.18
N ALA A 137 8.67 7.47 -4.83
CA ALA A 137 7.66 7.86 -5.79
C ALA A 137 8.14 9.06 -6.64
N GLN A 138 9.27 9.68 -6.31
CA GLN A 138 9.80 10.86 -7.00
C GLN A 138 8.69 11.92 -7.19
N THR A 139 7.82 12.04 -6.19
CA THR A 139 6.69 12.96 -6.24
C THR A 139 7.15 14.30 -5.71
N ASN A 140 7.02 15.33 -6.54
CA ASN A 140 7.14 16.70 -6.08
C ASN A 140 5.81 17.09 -5.45
N LEU A 141 5.63 16.81 -4.16
CA LEU A 141 4.47 17.33 -3.44
C LEU A 141 4.79 18.78 -3.06
N PRO A 142 4.10 19.77 -3.64
CA PRO A 142 4.28 21.15 -3.23
C PRO A 142 3.92 21.27 -1.75
N GLN A 143 4.78 21.97 -0.99
CA GLN A 143 4.43 22.35 0.36
C GLN A 143 3.21 23.28 0.30
N LEU A 144 2.12 22.89 0.95
CA LEU A 144 0.96 23.76 1.10
C LEU A 144 1.32 24.89 2.06
N SER A 145 0.86 26.10 1.77
CA SER A 145 0.98 27.20 2.73
C SER A 145 0.04 26.96 3.92
N ASP A 146 0.33 27.58 5.06
CA ASP A 146 -0.55 27.52 6.24
C ASP A 146 -1.98 27.98 5.92
N ALA A 147 -2.11 29.01 5.06
CA ALA A 147 -3.40 29.50 4.61
C ALA A 147 -4.17 28.45 3.79
N ASP A 148 -3.48 27.77 2.86
CA ASP A 148 -4.09 26.71 2.05
C ASP A 148 -4.48 25.50 2.90
N MET A 149 -3.67 25.15 3.91
CA MET A 149 -3.99 24.08 4.85
C MET A 149 -5.27 24.40 5.63
N VAL A 150 -5.39 25.61 6.18
CA VAL A 150 -6.60 26.06 6.91
C VAL A 150 -7.81 26.04 5.98
N GLN A 151 -7.66 26.57 4.75
CA GLN A 151 -8.76 26.59 3.78
C GLN A 151 -9.21 25.17 3.40
N CYS A 152 -8.27 24.24 3.20
CA CYS A 152 -8.56 22.84 2.94
C CYS A 152 -9.32 22.19 4.09
N ALA A 153 -8.90 22.41 5.34
CA ALA A 153 -9.57 21.87 6.52
C ALA A 153 -11.01 22.38 6.66
N VAL A 154 -11.23 23.69 6.50
CA VAL A 154 -12.56 24.31 6.57
C VAL A 154 -13.48 23.77 5.46
N LYS A 155 -12.97 23.67 4.23
CA LYS A 155 -13.74 23.13 3.09
C LYS A 155 -14.07 21.65 3.29
N GLY A 156 -13.13 20.88 3.81
CA GLY A 156 -13.31 19.47 4.15
C GLY A 156 -14.40 19.27 5.20
N SER A 157 -14.35 20.02 6.30
CA SER A 157 -15.38 19.99 7.36
C SER A 157 -16.76 20.34 6.81
N GLY A 158 -16.89 21.46 6.08
CA GLY A 158 -18.18 21.85 5.54
C GLY A 158 -18.74 20.89 4.50
N ASN A 159 -17.90 20.12 3.80
CA ASN A 159 -18.34 19.04 2.92
C ASN A 159 -18.77 17.80 3.69
N TRP A 160 -18.05 17.44 4.77
CA TRP A 160 -18.42 16.34 5.66
C TRP A 160 -19.82 16.56 6.25
N ASP A 161 -20.07 17.76 6.78
CA ASP A 161 -21.35 18.13 7.38
C ASP A 161 -22.50 18.13 6.37
N ARG A 162 -22.24 18.57 5.13
CA ARG A 162 -23.26 18.61 4.06
C ARG A 162 -23.63 17.23 3.55
N ASN A 163 -22.69 16.30 3.48
CA ASN A 163 -22.90 15.00 2.86
C ASN A 163 -23.57 13.97 3.79
N HIS A 164 -23.93 14.33 5.03
CA HIS A 164 -24.68 13.51 6.00
C HIS A 164 -24.53 12.02 5.72
N PHE A 165 -23.38 11.43 6.08
CA PHE A 165 -23.19 9.98 5.97
C PHE A 165 -24.15 9.30 6.94
N GLY A 166 -25.40 9.16 6.53
CA GLY A 166 -26.44 8.42 7.20
C GLY A 166 -26.06 6.96 7.08
N PHE A 167 -25.66 6.36 8.19
CA PHE A 167 -25.77 4.92 8.31
C PHE A 167 -27.26 4.62 8.34
N GLU A 168 -27.84 4.25 7.20
CA GLU A 168 -29.15 3.62 7.18
C GLU A 168 -29.04 2.38 8.08
N ASN A 169 -29.70 2.42 9.24
CA ASN A 169 -29.94 1.23 10.03
C ASN A 169 -31.12 0.50 9.37
N PRO A 170 -30.90 -0.63 8.67
CA PRO A 170 -31.98 -1.35 8.01
C PRO A 170 -33.01 -1.94 8.99
N TYR A 171 -32.79 -1.83 10.30
CA TYR A 171 -33.68 -2.35 11.35
C TYR A 171 -34.49 -1.27 12.08
N ALA A 172 -34.38 0.01 11.70
CA ALA A 172 -35.12 1.09 12.38
C ALA A 172 -36.66 1.02 12.20
N ALA A 173 -37.16 0.23 11.24
CA ALA A 173 -38.59 0.09 10.97
C ALA A 173 -39.29 -1.03 11.77
N ALA A 174 -38.59 -1.70 12.70
CA ALA A 174 -39.13 -2.86 13.41
C ALA A 174 -39.84 -2.55 14.75
N ASP A 175 -39.73 -1.33 15.28
CA ASP A 175 -40.15 -1.03 16.66
C ASP A 175 -41.55 -0.38 16.81
N ASP A 176 -42.27 -0.10 15.72
CA ASP A 176 -43.50 0.71 15.81
C ASP A 176 -44.82 -0.11 15.84
N ASN A 177 -44.77 -1.44 15.96
CA ASN A 177 -45.95 -2.31 15.85
C ASN A 177 -46.25 -3.18 17.08
N ASN A 178 -45.99 -2.73 18.30
CA ASN A 178 -46.65 -3.29 19.48
C ASN A 178 -47.81 -2.40 19.92
N ASN A 179 -48.95 -2.69 19.29
CA ASN A 179 -50.28 -2.34 19.75
C ASN A 179 -50.61 -3.20 20.98
N ASP A 180 -50.30 -2.70 22.17
CA ASP A 180 -50.67 -3.34 23.43
C ASP A 180 -52.14 -3.03 23.73
N GLY A 181 -53.03 -3.83 23.13
CA GLY A 181 -54.39 -3.97 23.59
C GLY A 181 -54.45 -4.94 24.77
N GLU A 182 -54.76 -4.42 25.95
CA GLU A 182 -55.65 -5.01 26.95
C GLU A 182 -56.25 -3.91 27.84
#